data_AF-A0A9Q5C388-F1
#
_entry.id   AF-A0A9Q5C388-F1
#
_cell.length_a   1.000
_cell.length_b   1.000
_cell.length_c   1.000
_cell.angle_alpha   90.00
_cell.angle_beta   90.00
_cell.angle_gamma   90.00
#
_symmetry.space_group_name_H-M   'P 1'
#
loop_
_entity.id
_entity.type
_entity.pdbx_description
1 polymer ?
#
loop_
_entity_poly.entity_id
_entity_poly.type
_entity_poly.pdbx_seq_one_letter_code
_entity_poly.pdbx_strand_id
1 'polypeptide(L)'
;MSTIGFIQTNQSTKHVANPWRTEYSQNSTIFGKHTFVPINMEKALNDNVIVVGTSGTGKTYSFVEPSILQGNTNYVVADAKGDILRDTGARLKKMGYKIQVLNLVDLQHSNTYAWC
;
A
#
# COMPACT_ATOMS: atom_id res chain seq x y z
N MET A 1 -1.73 -7.41 53.58
CA MET A 1 -1.42 -6.23 52.76
C MET A 1 -0.82 -6.71 51.45
N SER A 2 -1.62 -6.74 50.38
CA SER A 2 -1.19 -7.16 49.04
C SER A 2 -0.68 -5.93 48.29
N THR A 3 0.57 -5.96 47.84
CA THR A 3 1.15 -4.91 47.01
C THR A 3 0.45 -4.91 45.65
N ILE A 4 -0.20 -3.80 45.31
CA ILE A 4 -0.67 -3.48 43.96
C ILE A 4 0.60 -3.26 43.12
N GLY A 5 1.14 -4.36 42.60
CA GLY A 5 2.37 -4.37 41.82
C GLY A 5 2.13 -5.19 40.56
N PHE A 6 2.26 -4.53 39.42
CA PHE A 6 2.07 -5.05 38.07
C PHE A 6 2.58 -6.49 37.90
N ILE A 7 1.73 -7.35 37.34
CA ILE A 7 2.14 -8.64 36.80
C ILE A 7 3.21 -8.34 35.74
N GLN A 8 4.48 -8.60 36.05
CA GLN A 8 5.50 -8.74 35.02
C GLN A 8 5.15 -10.00 34.24
N THR A 9 4.38 -9.85 33.16
CA THR A 9 4.37 -10.88 32.14
C THR A 9 5.81 -10.98 31.64
N ASN A 10 6.48 -12.09 31.94
CA ASN A 10 7.65 -12.55 31.19
C ASN A 10 7.21 -12.72 29.74
N GLN A 11 7.09 -11.63 29.01
CA GLN A 11 7.05 -11.69 27.57
C GLN A 11 8.46 -12.07 27.17
N SER A 12 8.64 -13.32 26.73
CA SER A 12 9.84 -13.68 26.00
C SER A 12 10.04 -12.60 24.95
N THR A 13 11.20 -11.95 24.96
CA THR A 13 11.58 -10.99 23.93
C THR A 13 11.57 -11.77 22.62
N LYS A 14 10.44 -11.75 21.91
CA LYS A 14 10.36 -12.26 20.55
C LYS A 14 11.40 -11.44 19.81
N HIS A 15 12.51 -12.05 19.43
CA HIS A 15 13.37 -11.50 18.41
C HIS A 15 12.51 -11.40 17.16
N VAL A 16 11.85 -10.25 16.98
CA VAL A 16 11.15 -9.95 15.75
C VAL A 16 12.28 -9.73 14.75
N ALA A 17 12.58 -10.76 13.97
CA ALA A 17 13.52 -10.65 12.87
C ALA A 17 13.13 -9.40 12.07
N ASN A 18 14.13 -8.59 11.71
CA ASN A 18 13.92 -7.37 10.95
C ASN A 18 13.05 -7.69 9.70
N PRO A 19 11.84 -7.11 9.57
CA PRO A 19 10.96 -7.41 8.45
C PRO A 19 11.49 -6.83 7.12
N TRP A 20 12.38 -5.83 7.19
CA TRP A 20 12.94 -5.15 6.03
C TRP A 20 13.93 -6.04 5.27
N ARG A 21 13.85 -6.01 3.93
CA ARG A 21 14.79 -6.64 3.00
C ARG A 21 15.62 -5.58 2.29
N THR A 22 16.86 -5.92 1.96
CA THR A 22 17.80 -5.08 1.20
C THR A 22 17.80 -5.39 -0.29
N GLU A 23 17.34 -6.59 -0.65
CA GLU A 23 17.18 -7.05 -2.03
C GLU A 23 15.74 -6.92 -2.48
N TYR A 24 15.57 -6.56 -3.74
CA TYR A 24 14.26 -6.42 -4.36
C TYR A 24 13.62 -7.79 -4.59
N SER A 25 12.33 -7.89 -4.27
CA SER A 25 11.47 -9.01 -4.65
C SER A 25 10.15 -8.49 -5.23
N GLN A 26 9.58 -9.20 -6.20
CA GLN A 26 8.28 -8.86 -6.77
C GLN A 26 7.19 -8.82 -5.70
N ASN A 27 7.28 -9.69 -4.69
CA ASN A 27 6.32 -9.75 -3.57
C ASN A 27 6.75 -8.84 -2.41
N SER A 28 7.09 -7.58 -2.72
CA SER A 28 7.48 -6.59 -1.71
C SER A 28 7.10 -5.16 -2.09
N THR A 29 6.76 -4.37 -1.07
CA THR A 29 6.54 -2.93 -1.17
C THR A 29 7.88 -2.20 -1.16
N ILE A 30 8.07 -1.27 -2.10
CA ILE A 30 9.28 -0.45 -2.24
C ILE A 30 9.18 0.77 -1.33
N PHE A 31 10.14 0.94 -0.41
CA PHE A 31 10.28 2.16 0.39
C PHE A 31 11.48 3.00 -0.05
N GLY A 32 12.48 2.36 -0.67
CA GLY A 32 13.67 3.01 -1.15
C GLY A 32 14.60 2.03 -1.85
N LYS A 33 15.79 2.51 -2.24
CA LYS A 33 16.75 1.75 -3.07
C LYS A 33 17.16 0.39 -2.47
N HIS A 34 17.26 0.30 -1.15
CA HIS A 34 17.69 -0.90 -0.42
C HIS A 34 16.76 -1.19 0.75
N THR A 35 15.48 -0.84 0.62
CA THR A 35 14.50 -0.98 1.70
C THR A 35 13.18 -1.44 1.12
N PHE A 36 12.86 -2.70 1.39
CA PHE A 36 11.66 -3.37 0.89
C PHE A 36 10.94 -4.08 2.03
N VAL A 37 9.60 -4.05 2.02
CA VAL A 37 8.77 -4.81 2.97
C VAL A 37 8.11 -5.96 2.22
N PRO A 38 8.38 -7.22 2.59
CA PRO A 38 7.73 -8.36 1.95
C PRO A 38 6.23 -8.35 2.23
N ILE A 39 5.42 -8.58 1.20
CA ILE A 39 3.97 -8.72 1.35
C ILE A 39 3.70 -10.14 1.83
N ASN A 40 3.27 -10.31 3.08
CA ASN A 40 2.97 -11.63 3.65
C ASN A 40 1.49 -11.75 4.00
N MET A 41 0.73 -12.36 3.09
CA MET A 41 -0.71 -12.58 3.27
C MET A 41 -1.02 -13.67 4.31
N GLU A 42 -0.12 -14.65 4.52
CA GLU A 42 -0.34 -15.74 5.48
C GLU A 42 -0.21 -15.28 6.93
N LYS A 43 0.71 -14.36 7.20
CA LYS A 43 0.96 -13.85 8.56
C LYS A 43 0.13 -12.63 8.93
N ALA A 44 -0.64 -12.07 7.98
CA ALA A 44 -1.54 -10.93 8.14
C ALA A 44 -1.00 -9.88 9.15
N LEU A 45 0.18 -9.35 8.86
CA LEU A 45 0.84 -8.36 9.71
C LEU A 45 0.19 -6.97 9.53
N ASN A 46 0.36 -6.11 10.53
CA ASN A 46 -0.01 -4.70 10.43
C ASN A 46 1.06 -3.94 9.64
N ASP A 47 0.93 -3.93 8.31
CA ASP A 47 1.87 -3.28 7.38
C ASP A 47 1.37 -1.89 6.93
N ASN A 48 0.67 -1.19 7.82
CA ASN A 48 0.19 0.16 7.53
C ASN A 48 1.36 1.15 7.40
N VAL A 49 1.33 1.97 6.36
CA VAL A 49 2.39 2.94 6.05
C VAL A 49 1.81 4.35 6.02
N ILE A 50 2.49 5.28 6.66
CA ILE A 50 2.23 6.72 6.54
C ILE A 50 3.43 7.41 5.90
N VAL A 51 3.19 8.16 4.82
CA VAL A 51 4.23 8.93 4.12
C VAL A 51 3.94 10.42 4.31
N VAL A 52 4.86 11.11 4.99
CA VAL A 52 4.73 12.54 5.30
C VAL A 52 5.80 13.33 4.55
N GLY A 53 5.41 14.48 4.00
CA GLY A 53 6.31 15.40 3.30
C GLY A 53 5.59 16.67 2.88
N THR A 54 6.33 17.73 2.60
CA THR A 54 5.78 19.02 2.15
C THR A 54 5.11 18.90 0.77
N SER A 55 4.35 19.92 0.36
CA SER A 55 3.77 19.95 -0.99
C SER A 55 4.88 19.93 -2.06
N GLY A 56 4.67 19.22 -3.16
CA GLY A 56 5.64 19.12 -4.26
C GLY A 56 6.78 18.13 -4.08
N THR A 57 6.90 17.43 -2.95
CA THR A 57 7.98 16.44 -2.72
C THR A 57 7.81 15.12 -3.49
N GLY A 58 6.80 15.02 -4.35
CA GLY A 58 6.60 13.85 -5.19
C GLY A 58 6.13 12.59 -4.45
N LYS A 59 5.45 12.70 -3.30
CA LYS A 59 4.95 11.53 -2.52
C LYS A 59 4.22 10.50 -3.41
N THR A 60 3.35 10.97 -4.29
CA THR A 60 2.61 10.12 -5.24
C THR A 60 3.57 9.43 -6.22
N TYR A 61 4.42 10.20 -6.89
CA TYR A 61 5.38 9.70 -7.87
C TYR A 61 6.44 8.77 -7.27
N SER A 62 6.93 9.05 -6.06
CA SER A 62 8.06 8.34 -5.45
C SER A 62 7.65 7.11 -4.64
N PHE A 63 6.42 7.07 -4.11
CA PHE A 63 5.96 5.97 -3.27
C PHE A 63 4.74 5.25 -3.85
N VAL A 64 3.71 5.98 -4.25
CA VAL A 64 2.42 5.39 -4.67
C VAL A 64 2.53 4.76 -6.07
N GLU A 65 3.02 5.49 -7.05
CA GLU A 65 3.12 5.02 -8.44
C GLU A 65 4.02 3.79 -8.60
N PRO A 66 5.23 3.72 -8.00
CA PRO A 66 6.07 2.54 -8.09
C PRO A 66 5.39 1.31 -7.50
N SER A 67 4.68 1.45 -6.37
CA SER A 67 3.91 0.36 -5.75
C SER A 67 2.77 -0.14 -6.64
N ILE A 68 2.08 0.76 -7.36
CA ILE A 68 1.01 0.39 -8.30
C ILE A 68 1.59 -0.27 -9.55
N LEU A 69 2.68 0.27 -10.10
CA LEU A 69 3.30 -0.20 -11.34
C LEU A 69 3.99 -1.56 -11.20
N GLN A 70 4.29 -2.00 -9.97
CA GLN A 70 4.69 -3.38 -9.69
C GLN A 70 3.61 -4.39 -10.06
N GLY A 71 2.32 -4.04 -9.89
CA GLY A 71 1.20 -4.91 -10.19
C GLY A 71 1.24 -6.26 -9.48
N ASN A 72 1.71 -6.29 -8.23
CA ASN A 72 1.88 -7.51 -7.42
C ASN A 72 0.66 -7.81 -6.52
N THR A 73 -0.31 -6.90 -6.43
CA THR A 73 -1.50 -7.04 -5.57
C THR A 73 -2.73 -6.33 -6.14
N ASN A 74 -3.86 -6.45 -5.47
CA ASN A 74 -5.06 -5.67 -5.78
C ASN A 74 -4.97 -4.27 -5.15
N TYR A 75 -5.36 -3.24 -5.91
CA TYR A 75 -5.28 -1.85 -5.46
C TYR A 75 -6.66 -1.22 -5.33
N VAL A 76 -6.84 -0.46 -4.24
CA VAL A 76 -7.93 0.50 -4.07
C VAL A 76 -7.27 1.85 -3.83
N VAL A 77 -7.54 2.81 -4.71
CA VAL A 77 -6.89 4.14 -4.67
C VAL A 77 -7.96 5.20 -4.56
N ALA A 78 -7.83 6.06 -3.55
CA ALA A 78 -8.58 7.30 -3.46
C ALA A 78 -7.74 8.42 -4.09
N ASP A 79 -8.12 8.87 -5.28
CA ASP A 79 -7.39 9.89 -6.04
C ASP A 79 -8.23 11.17 -6.13
N ALA A 80 -7.83 12.20 -5.38
CA ALA A 80 -8.50 13.49 -5.40
C ALA A 80 -8.14 14.35 -6.62
N LYS A 81 -6.99 14.10 -7.26
CA LYS A 81 -6.48 14.91 -8.37
C LYS A 81 -6.75 14.25 -9.73
N GLY A 82 -6.89 12.93 -9.76
CA GLY A 82 -7.11 12.13 -10.96
C GLY A 82 -5.83 11.79 -11.75
N ASP A 83 -4.66 12.11 -11.20
CA ASP A 83 -3.37 11.89 -11.85
C ASP A 83 -2.94 10.42 -11.80
N ILE A 84 -3.22 9.71 -10.71
CA ILE A 84 -2.71 8.36 -10.48
C ILE A 84 -3.24 7.39 -11.53
N LEU A 85 -4.56 7.44 -11.77
CA LEU A 85 -5.19 6.58 -12.78
C LEU A 85 -4.72 6.94 -14.20
N ARG A 86 -4.53 8.23 -14.48
CA ARG A 86 -4.05 8.69 -15.79
C ARG A 86 -2.63 8.17 -16.07
N ASP A 87 -1.76 8.24 -15.08
CA ASP A 87 -0.34 7.93 -15.25
C ASP A 87 -0.07 6.41 -15.21
N THR A 88 -0.84 5.65 -14.41
CA THR A 88 -0.62 4.19 -14.23
C THR A 88 -1.63 3.29 -14.97
N GLY A 89 -2.79 3.80 -15.35
CA GLY A 89 -3.91 2.99 -15.84
C GLY A 89 -3.61 2.22 -17.12
N ALA A 90 -2.84 2.81 -18.05
CA ALA A 90 -2.43 2.12 -19.28
C ALA A 90 -1.53 0.92 -19.00
N ARG A 91 -0.65 1.02 -18.00
CA ARG A 91 0.23 -0.08 -17.59
C ARG A 91 -0.57 -1.20 -16.91
N LEU A 92 -1.46 -0.85 -16.00
CA LEU A 92 -2.34 -1.80 -15.32
C LEU A 92 -3.21 -2.59 -16.31
N LYS A 93 -3.80 -1.93 -17.31
CA LYS A 93 -4.55 -2.62 -18.39
C LYS A 93 -3.67 -3.62 -19.14
N LYS A 94 -2.43 -3.25 -19.49
CA LYS A 94 -1.48 -4.16 -20.16
C LYS A 94 -1.09 -5.36 -19.29
N MET A 95 -1.11 -5.20 -17.96
CA MET A 95 -0.86 -6.29 -17.00
C MET A 95 -2.11 -7.16 -16.74
N GLY A 96 -3.24 -6.88 -17.40
CA GLY A 96 -4.46 -7.68 -17.29
C GLY A 96 -5.41 -7.26 -16.16
N TYR A 97 -5.17 -6.10 -15.52
CA TYR A 97 -6.04 -5.62 -14.45
C TYR A 97 -7.40 -5.15 -14.98
N LYS A 98 -8.48 -5.58 -14.32
CA LYS A 98 -9.81 -4.99 -14.49
C LYS A 98 -9.90 -3.71 -13.67
N ILE A 99 -9.86 -2.56 -14.36
CA ILE A 99 -9.95 -1.24 -13.72
C ILE A 99 -11.40 -0.83 -13.59
N GLN A 100 -11.80 -0.41 -12.39
CA GLN A 100 -13.09 0.19 -12.11
C GLN A 100 -12.89 1.57 -11.51
N VAL A 101 -13.70 2.53 -11.94
CA VAL A 101 -13.56 3.94 -11.54
C VAL A 101 -14.88 4.40 -10.97
N LEU A 102 -14.86 4.91 -9.73
CA LEU A 102 -15.97 5.64 -9.15
C LEU A 102 -15.64 7.13 -9.22
N ASN A 103 -16.22 7.83 -10.20
CA ASN A 103 -16.05 9.27 -10.31
C ASN A 103 -17.17 9.99 -9.55
N LEU A 104 -16.81 10.65 -8.44
CA LEU A 104 -17.75 11.36 -7.56
C LEU A 104 -18.11 12.77 -8.07
N VAL A 105 -17.38 13.29 -9.05
CA VAL A 105 -17.63 14.62 -9.65
C VAL A 105 -18.52 14.50 -10.88
N ASP A 106 -18.20 13.54 -11.74
CA ASP A 106 -18.99 13.24 -12.94
C ASP A 106 -19.37 11.77 -12.96
N LEU A 107 -20.58 11.49 -12.50
CA LEU A 107 -21.14 10.16 -12.42
C LEU A 107 -21.32 9.51 -13.80
N GLN A 108 -21.44 10.28 -14.90
CA GLN A 108 -21.59 9.71 -16.25
C GLN A 108 -20.32 9.00 -16.71
N HIS A 109 -19.16 9.43 -16.20
CA HIS A 109 -17.85 8.83 -16.47
C HIS A 109 -17.42 7.82 -15.39
N SER A 110 -18.31 7.50 -14.46
CA SER A 110 -18.13 6.44 -13.47
C SER A 110 -18.52 5.09 -14.06
N ASN A 111 -17.93 3.99 -13.57
CA ASN A 111 -18.52 2.66 -13.70
C ASN A 111 -19.78 2.63 -12.85
N THR A 112 -20.87 3.20 -13.37
CA THR A 112 -22.18 3.17 -12.73
C THR A 112 -22.74 1.75 -12.72
N TYR A 113 -23.70 1.49 -11.83
CA TYR A 113 -24.51 0.26 -11.77
C TYR A 113 -25.45 0.06 -12.99
N ALA A 114 -25.08 0.56 -14.17
CA ALA A 114 -25.86 0.44 -15.42
C ALA A 114 -25.53 -0.82 -16.22
N TRP A 115 -25.22 -1.92 -15.52
CA TRP A 115 -25.29 -3.28 -16.04
C TRP A 115 -26.44 -4.00 -15.33
N CYS A 116 -27.67 -3.61 -15.68
CA CYS A 116 -28.85 -4.45 -15.56
C CYS A 116 -29.76 -4.19 -16.75
#